data_AF-A0A3M7GPS5-F1
#
_entry.id   AF-A0A3M7GPS5-F1
#
_cell.length_a   1.000
_cell.length_b   1.000
_cell.length_c   1.000
_cell.angle_alpha   90.00
_cell.angle_beta   90.00
_cell.angle_gamma   90.00
#
_symmetry.space_group_name_H-M   'P 1'
#
loop_
_entity.id
_entity.type
_entity.pdbx_description
1 polymer ?
#
loop_
_entity_poly.entity_id
_entity_poly.type
_entity_poly.pdbx_seq_one_letter_code
_entity_poly.pdbx_strand_id
1 'polypeptide(L)'
;MENNHIHTFLTGGNVKFMLLMNPDPQSATYSQYANSPPSRPNTASARQSAGLLAANPTSQTTEEAVKVFMGEVYENWVKCLMNPFYHANQPVTSPIFRSRVQAAAKKYL
;
A
#
# COMPACT_ATOMS: atom_id res chain seq x y z
N MET A 1 16.06 6.44 -16.99
CA MET A 1 15.25 7.38 -16.20
C MET A 1 14.16 6.54 -15.56
N GLU A 2 14.22 6.38 -14.25
CA GLU A 2 13.23 5.62 -13.48
C GLU A 2 11.94 6.45 -13.43
N ASN A 3 10.84 5.92 -13.98
CA ASN A 3 9.61 6.69 -14.15
C ASN A 3 8.66 6.41 -12.97
N ASN A 4 8.91 7.06 -11.84
CA ASN A 4 8.13 6.82 -10.62
C ASN A 4 6.85 7.67 -10.62
N HIS A 5 5.73 7.05 -10.26
CA HIS A 5 4.42 7.70 -10.24
C HIS A 5 3.93 7.90 -8.81
N ILE A 6 3.35 9.08 -8.53
CA ILE A 6 2.81 9.40 -7.20
C ILE A 6 1.30 9.58 -7.31
N HIS A 7 0.56 8.74 -6.59
CA HIS A 7 -0.88 8.90 -6.40
C HIS A 7 -1.14 9.60 -5.06
N THR A 8 -1.98 10.64 -5.09
CA THR A 8 -2.36 11.42 -3.90
C THR A 8 -3.85 11.31 -3.62
N PHE A 9 -4.20 11.12 -2.35
CA PHE A 9 -5.59 11.08 -1.89
C PHE A 9 -5.79 12.05 -0.72
N LEU A 10 -6.69 13.01 -0.90
CA LEU A 10 -7.01 14.05 0.09
C LEU A 10 -8.36 13.76 0.72
N THR A 11 -8.41 13.73 2.05
CA THR A 11 -9.65 13.50 2.80
C THR A 11 -10.35 14.82 3.13
N GLY A 12 -11.64 14.76 3.49
CA GLY A 12 -12.39 15.92 3.99
C GLY A 12 -11.79 16.54 5.27
N GLY A 13 -10.99 15.77 6.02
CA GLY A 13 -10.23 16.24 7.19
C GLY A 13 -8.87 16.86 6.87
N ASN A 14 -8.59 17.17 5.59
CA ASN A 14 -7.31 17.70 5.11
C ASN A 14 -6.10 16.78 5.36
N VAL A 15 -6.32 15.47 5.45
CA VAL A 15 -5.25 14.47 5.55
C VAL A 15 -4.86 13.99 4.17
N LYS A 16 -3.56 13.96 3.91
CA LYS A 16 -2.95 13.64 2.62
C LYS A 16 -2.29 12.27 2.68
N PHE A 17 -2.81 11.33 1.91
CA PHE A 17 -2.17 10.04 1.65
C PHE A 17 -1.39 10.13 0.33
N MET A 18 -0.17 9.59 0.31
CA MET A 18 0.69 9.55 -0.87
C MET A 18 1.16 8.11 -1.08
N LEU A 19 1.01 7.61 -2.30
CA LEU A 19 1.50 6.30 -2.72
C LEU A 19 2.48 6.48 -3.87
N LEU A 20 3.69 5.99 -3.67
CA LEU A 20 4.72 5.90 -4.70
C LEU A 20 4.60 4.54 -5.39
N MET A 21 4.46 4.55 -6.71
CA MET A 21 4.38 3.35 -7.55
C MET A 21 5.59 3.31 -8.49
N ASN A 22 6.37 2.23 -8.41
CA ASN A 22 7.47 1.94 -9.32
C ASN A 22 6.97 1.03 -10.44
N PRO A 23 7.19 1.39 -11.72
CA PRO A 23 6.79 0.53 -12.84
C PRO A 23 7.64 -0.73 -12.98
N ASP A 24 8.81 -0.76 -12.33
CA ASP A 24 9.67 -1.94 -12.27
C ASP A 24 9.68 -2.52 -10.84
N PRO A 25 8.92 -3.58 -10.56
CA PRO A 25 8.89 -4.22 -9.24
C PRO A 25 10.21 -4.91 -8.87
N GLN A 26 11.14 -5.14 -9.81
CA GLN A 26 12.45 -5.72 -9.54
C GLN A 26 13.46 -4.67 -9.06
N SER A 27 13.24 -3.39 -9.39
CA SER A 27 14.06 -2.25 -8.95
C SER A 27 13.73 -1.73 -7.54
N ALA A 28 12.57 -2.12 -6.99
CA ALA A 28 12.16 -1.72 -5.64
C ALA A 28 13.09 -2.33 -4.57
N THR A 29 14.09 -1.56 -4.17
CA THR A 29 15.15 -1.90 -3.20
C THR A 29 14.62 -2.36 -1.83
N TYR A 30 13.33 -2.13 -1.52
CA TYR A 30 12.68 -2.59 -0.29
C TYR A 30 12.39 -4.09 -0.22
N SER A 31 12.53 -4.84 -1.32
CA SER A 31 12.29 -6.28 -1.37
C SER A 31 13.49 -7.15 -0.94
N GLN A 32 14.63 -6.53 -0.58
CA GLN A 32 15.88 -7.26 -0.32
C GLN A 32 16.10 -7.72 1.13
N TYR A 33 15.22 -7.39 2.08
CA TYR A 33 15.31 -7.94 3.44
C TYR A 33 14.64 -9.32 3.53
N ALA A 34 15.07 -10.24 2.67
CA ALA A 34 14.69 -11.64 2.73
C ALA A 34 15.58 -12.39 3.73
N ASN A 35 15.38 -12.16 5.02
CA ASN A 35 15.82 -13.12 6.04
C ASN A 35 14.85 -14.32 6.10
N SER A 36 14.69 -15.01 4.96
CA SER A 36 13.92 -16.26 4.90
C SER A 36 14.89 -17.43 4.66
N PRO A 37 14.91 -18.47 5.51
CA PRO A 37 15.63 -19.71 5.22
C PRO A 37 15.07 -20.35 3.93
N PRO A 38 15.90 -21.09 3.16
CA PRO A 38 15.45 -21.67 1.90
C PRO A 38 14.49 -22.83 2.18
N SER A 39 13.59 -23.07 1.23
CA SER A 39 12.64 -24.19 1.10
C SER A 39 11.25 -24.05 1.77
N ARG A 40 10.37 -23.28 1.14
CA ARG A 40 8.96 -23.68 0.97
C ARG A 40 8.51 -23.40 -0.48
N PRO A 41 7.88 -24.36 -1.18
CA PRO A 41 7.29 -24.10 -2.49
C PRO A 41 6.07 -23.21 -2.29
N ASN A 42 6.24 -21.91 -2.57
CA ASN A 42 5.21 -20.92 -2.29
C ASN A 42 4.32 -20.76 -3.52
N THR A 43 3.06 -21.14 -3.36
CA THR A 43 1.93 -20.91 -4.27
C THR A 43 2.00 -19.54 -4.94
N ALA A 44 2.36 -19.53 -6.22
CA ALA A 44 2.73 -18.34 -7.00
C ALA A 44 1.53 -17.60 -7.62
N SER A 45 0.29 -17.95 -7.27
CA SER A 45 -0.91 -17.46 -7.98
C SER A 45 -1.48 -16.14 -7.45
N ALA A 46 -1.10 -15.69 -6.26
CA ALA A 46 -1.56 -14.40 -5.70
C ALA A 46 -0.57 -13.24 -5.89
N ARG A 47 0.61 -13.52 -6.44
CA ARG A 47 1.70 -12.52 -6.64
C ARG A 47 1.68 -11.85 -8.01
N GLN A 48 0.85 -12.34 -8.93
CA GLN A 48 0.89 -11.95 -10.33
C GLN A 48 0.14 -10.64 -10.62
N SER A 49 -0.88 -10.29 -9.83
CA SER A 49 -1.69 -9.09 -10.06
C SER A 49 -0.98 -7.78 -9.70
N ALA A 50 -0.13 -7.80 -8.68
CA ALA A 50 0.55 -6.61 -8.18
C ALA A 50 1.53 -5.98 -9.19
N GLY A 51 2.34 -6.85 -9.82
CA GLY A 51 3.32 -6.43 -10.83
C GLY A 51 2.67 -5.90 -12.12
N LEU A 52 1.47 -6.36 -12.47
CA LEU A 52 0.78 -5.96 -13.69
C LEU A 52 0.15 -4.56 -13.59
N LEU A 53 -0.36 -4.18 -12.41
CA LEU A 53 -0.92 -2.84 -12.17
C LEU A 53 0.19 -1.80 -12.08
N ALA A 54 1.30 -2.15 -11.43
CA ALA A 54 2.48 -1.31 -11.33
C ALA A 54 3.12 -1.03 -12.70
N ALA A 55 3.11 -2.01 -13.61
CA ALA A 55 3.67 -1.86 -14.97
C ALA A 55 2.97 -0.78 -15.82
N ASN A 56 1.73 -0.43 -15.50
CA ASN A 56 1.03 0.70 -16.14
C ASN A 56 0.30 1.55 -15.09
N PRO A 57 1.01 2.46 -14.40
CA PRO A 57 0.49 3.23 -13.28
C PRO A 57 -0.58 4.25 -13.68
N THR A 58 -0.67 4.62 -14.97
CA THR A 58 -1.67 5.55 -15.50
C THR A 58 -2.90 4.86 -16.10
N SER A 59 -2.99 3.53 -16.01
CA SER A 59 -4.15 2.81 -16.54
C SER A 59 -5.38 3.03 -15.66
N GLN A 60 -6.56 3.08 -16.28
CA GLN A 60 -7.84 3.24 -15.55
C GLN A 60 -8.04 2.13 -14.51
N THR A 61 -7.62 0.90 -14.83
CA THR A 61 -7.68 -0.23 -13.88
C THR A 61 -6.81 0.02 -12.66
N THR A 62 -5.59 0.53 -12.85
CA THR A 62 -4.68 0.87 -11.74
C THR A 62 -5.25 2.01 -10.91
N GLU A 63 -5.81 3.05 -11.53
CA GLU A 63 -6.43 4.17 -10.81
C GLU A 63 -7.62 3.73 -9.93
N GLU A 64 -8.50 2.87 -10.45
CA GLU A 64 -9.62 2.31 -9.68
C GLU A 64 -9.11 1.45 -8.51
N ALA A 65 -8.10 0.61 -8.73
CA ALA A 65 -7.50 -0.20 -7.68
C ALA A 65 -6.86 0.65 -6.58
N VAL A 66 -6.12 1.70 -6.96
CA VAL A 66 -5.51 2.67 -6.03
C VAL A 66 -6.60 3.42 -5.24
N LYS A 67 -7.70 3.81 -5.89
CA LYS A 67 -8.82 4.50 -5.24
C LYS A 67 -9.47 3.63 -4.17
N VAL A 68 -9.73 2.35 -4.48
CA VAL A 68 -10.30 1.40 -3.51
C VAL A 68 -9.31 1.12 -2.37
N PHE A 69 -8.03 0.93 -2.68
CA PHE A 69 -6.97 0.77 -1.67
C PHE A 69 -6.90 1.97 -0.71
N MET A 70 -6.85 3.19 -1.24
CA MET A 70 -6.77 4.41 -0.42
C MET A 70 -8.01 4.59 0.45
N GLY A 71 -9.19 4.25 -0.07
CA GLY A 71 -10.44 4.24 0.72
C GLY A 71 -10.36 3.29 1.92
N GLU A 72 -9.90 2.07 1.71
CA GLU A 72 -9.75 1.09 2.79
C GLU A 72 -8.67 1.50 3.81
N VAL A 73 -7.55 2.07 3.35
CA VAL A 73 -6.52 2.62 4.24
C VAL A 73 -7.07 3.78 5.07
N TYR A 74 -7.84 4.67 4.47
CA TYR A 74 -8.49 5.79 5.17
C TYR A 74 -9.44 5.32 6.25
N GLU A 75 -10.32 4.35 5.96
CA GLU A 75 -11.22 3.80 6.98
C GLU A 75 -10.47 3.18 8.17
N ASN A 76 -9.41 2.42 7.88
CA ASN A 76 -8.59 1.82 8.93
C ASN A 76 -7.83 2.88 9.74
N TRP A 77 -7.41 3.98 9.09
CA TRP A 77 -6.77 5.11 9.74
C TRP A 77 -7.72 5.85 10.68
N VAL A 78 -8.96 6.14 10.24
CA VAL A 78 -10.00 6.74 11.09
C VAL A 78 -10.27 5.88 12.32
N LYS A 79 -10.43 4.55 12.14
CA LYS A 79 -10.61 3.60 13.25
C LYS A 79 -9.46 3.66 14.27
N CYS A 80 -8.23 3.88 13.80
CA CYS A 80 -7.07 4.06 14.67
C CYS A 80 -7.12 5.39 15.44
N LEU A 81 -7.55 6.48 14.79
CA LEU A 81 -7.68 7.80 15.40
C LEU A 81 -8.84 7.93 16.38
N MET A 82 -9.90 7.13 16.22
CA MET A 82 -11.02 7.13 17.16
C MET A 82 -10.67 6.48 18.52
N ASN A 83 -9.45 5.97 18.67
CA ASN A 83 -8.94 5.56 19.98
C ASN A 83 -8.83 6.81 20.89
N PRO A 84 -9.53 6.87 22.03
CA PRO A 84 -9.53 8.05 22.91
C PRO A 84 -8.15 8.38 23.50
N PHE A 85 -7.20 7.44 23.44
CA PHE A 85 -5.82 7.63 23.90
C PHE A 85 -4.87 8.06 22.77
N TYR A 86 -5.35 8.20 21.54
CA TYR A 86 -4.55 8.67 20.43
C TYR A 86 -4.52 10.20 20.40
N HIS A 87 -3.34 10.79 20.45
CA HIS A 87 -3.18 12.23 20.30
C HIS A 87 -3.13 12.61 18.82
N ALA A 88 -3.89 13.63 18.43
CA ALA A 88 -3.86 14.16 17.07
C ALA A 88 -2.42 14.54 16.64
N ASN A 89 -2.12 14.37 15.35
CA ASN A 89 -0.82 14.66 14.73
C ASN A 89 0.37 13.82 15.24
N GLN A 90 0.15 12.77 16.03
CA GLN A 90 1.20 11.81 16.35
C GLN A 90 1.38 10.78 15.22
N PRO A 91 2.56 10.14 15.13
CA PRO A 91 2.77 9.00 14.24
C PRO A 91 1.89 7.80 14.61
N VAL A 92 1.33 7.12 13.61
CA VAL A 92 0.54 5.91 13.82
C VAL A 92 1.46 4.73 14.12
N THR A 93 1.47 4.26 15.37
CA THR A 93 2.30 3.13 15.83
C THR A 93 1.54 1.80 15.95
N SER A 94 0.23 1.79 15.65
CA SER A 94 -0.63 0.61 15.79
C SER A 94 -0.18 -0.57 14.92
N PRO A 95 0.20 -1.72 15.52
CA PRO A 95 0.56 -2.93 14.76
C PRO A 95 -0.62 -3.48 13.94
N ILE A 96 -1.84 -3.34 14.46
CA ILE A 96 -3.08 -3.77 13.79
C ILE A 96 -3.31 -2.94 12.53
N PHE A 97 -3.14 -1.61 12.62
CA PHE A 97 -3.25 -0.74 11.45
C PHE A 97 -2.25 -1.16 10.37
N ARG A 98 -0.98 -1.37 10.74
CA ARG A 98 0.06 -1.84 9.80
C ARG A 98 -0.32 -3.16 9.13
N SER A 99 -0.81 -4.14 9.88
CA SER A 99 -1.23 -5.42 9.34
C SER A 99 -2.39 -5.29 8.35
N ARG A 100 -3.35 -4.39 8.61
CA ARG A 100 -4.49 -4.17 7.71
C ARG A 100 -4.08 -3.47 6.42
N VAL A 101 -3.19 -2.47 6.49
CA VAL A 101 -2.63 -1.82 5.30
C VAL A 101 -1.87 -2.83 4.44
N GLN A 102 -1.09 -3.73 5.05
CA GLN A 102 -0.39 -4.79 4.31
C GLN A 102 -1.34 -5.79 3.63
N ALA A 103 -2.46 -6.13 4.29
CA ALA A 103 -3.47 -7.01 3.70
C ALA A 103 -4.19 -6.33 2.53
N ALA A 104 -4.55 -5.06 2.68
CA ALA A 104 -5.14 -4.25 1.61
C ALA A 104 -4.18 -4.10 0.41
N ALA A 105 -2.90 -3.82 0.68
CA ALA A 105 -1.89 -3.72 -0.37
C ALA A 105 -1.82 -5.01 -1.20
N LYS A 106 -1.76 -6.19 -0.54
CA LYS A 106 -1.77 -7.49 -1.24
C LYS A 106 -3.02 -7.77 -2.07
N LYS A 107 -4.13 -7.10 -1.76
CA LYS A 107 -5.43 -7.31 -2.40
C LYS A 107 -5.63 -6.41 -3.62
N TYR A 108 -5.09 -5.19 -3.59
CA TYR A 108 -5.38 -4.15 -4.58
C TYR A 108 -4.16 -3.66 -5.36
N LEU A 109 -2.94 -3.86 -4.86
CA LEU A 109 -1.69 -3.37 -5.44
C LEU A 109 -0.73 -4.52 -5.74
#